data_AF-A0A0B4ERR6-F1
#
_entry.id   AF-A0A0B4ERR6-F1
#
_cell.length_a   1.000
_cell.length_b   1.000
_cell.length_c   1.000
_cell.angle_alpha   90.00
_cell.angle_beta   90.00
_cell.angle_gamma   90.00
#
_symmetry.space_group_name_H-M   'P 1'
#
loop_
_entity.id
_entity.type
_entity.pdbx_description
1 polymer ?
#
loop_
_entity_poly.entity_id
_entity_poly.type
_entity_poly.pdbx_seq_one_letter_code
_entity_poly.pdbx_strand_id
1 'polypeptide(L)'
;MDANLLHISYEGGVLEDTWTEHEEDMWKWTVSPENAPDKPQYLELTYRNGDIVALDGVEMTPATVLATLNRIGGAHGIGRLDIVENRYVGMKSRGCYETPGGTIMLRAHRAIESITLDREVAHLKDELMPK
;
A
#
# COMPACT_ATOMS: atom_id res chain seq x y z
N MET A 1 -14.20 6.39 -8.90
CA MET A 1 -13.03 5.50 -8.95
C MET A 1 -11.95 6.18 -9.76
N ASP A 2 -10.74 6.24 -9.23
CA ASP A 2 -9.52 6.61 -9.96
C ASP A 2 -8.49 5.50 -9.79
N ALA A 3 -7.75 5.15 -10.83
CA ALA A 3 -6.87 3.99 -10.87
C ALA A 3 -5.56 4.31 -11.60
N ASN A 4 -4.45 3.98 -10.95
CA ASN A 4 -3.11 4.06 -11.52
C ASN A 4 -2.25 2.92 -10.98
N LEU A 5 -0.96 2.88 -11.31
CA LEU A 5 -0.09 1.78 -10.90
C LEU A 5 0.11 1.68 -9.37
N LEU A 6 -0.06 2.77 -8.62
CA LEU A 6 0.14 2.76 -7.17
C LEU A 6 -1.09 2.25 -6.43
N HIS A 7 -2.27 2.75 -6.78
CA HIS A 7 -3.51 2.42 -6.07
C HIS A 7 -4.75 2.57 -6.94
N ILE A 8 -5.86 2.03 -6.42
CA ILE A 8 -7.22 2.39 -6.83
C ILE A 8 -7.92 3.10 -5.67
N SER A 9 -8.57 4.23 -5.94
CA SER A 9 -9.39 4.97 -4.99
C SER A 9 -10.87 4.86 -5.34
N TYR A 10 -11.71 4.77 -4.30
CA TYR A 10 -13.16 4.66 -4.37
C TYR A 10 -13.78 5.66 -3.41
N GLU A 11 -14.76 6.42 -3.90
CA GLU A 11 -15.45 7.46 -3.15
C GLU A 11 -16.79 7.77 -3.82
N GLY A 12 -17.66 8.47 -3.09
CA GLY A 12 -18.99 8.86 -3.58
C GLY A 12 -20.03 7.75 -3.49
N GLY A 13 -21.28 8.11 -3.81
CA GLY A 13 -22.40 7.17 -3.79
C GLY A 13 -22.66 6.59 -2.40
N VAL A 14 -22.75 5.27 -2.30
CA VAL A 14 -23.02 4.56 -1.03
C VAL A 14 -21.95 4.81 0.03
N LEU A 15 -20.71 5.10 -0.38
CA LEU A 15 -19.62 5.37 0.56
C LEU A 15 -19.78 6.70 1.31
N GLU A 16 -20.61 7.64 0.82
CA GLU A 16 -20.83 8.90 1.55
C GLU A 16 -21.52 8.70 2.91
N ASP A 17 -22.26 7.60 3.09
CA ASP A 17 -22.70 7.18 4.40
C ASP A 17 -21.58 6.40 5.10
N THR A 18 -20.96 7.04 6.10
CA THR A 18 -19.86 6.47 6.88
C THR A 18 -20.25 5.25 7.71
N TRP A 19 -21.54 4.98 7.88
CA TRP A 19 -22.04 3.82 8.63
C TRP A 19 -22.39 2.62 7.74
N THR A 20 -22.39 2.80 6.42
CA THR A 20 -22.60 1.73 5.46
C THR A 20 -21.26 1.06 5.13
N GLU A 21 -21.17 -0.25 5.30
CA GLU A 21 -19.97 -1.01 4.93
C GLU A 21 -19.69 -0.92 3.43
N HIS A 22 -18.42 -0.97 3.04
CA HIS A 22 -18.05 -1.02 1.64
C HIS A 22 -18.56 -2.32 0.99
N GLU A 23 -18.95 -2.26 -0.28
CA GLU A 23 -19.40 -3.45 -1.02
C GLU A 23 -18.20 -4.29 -1.47
N GLU A 24 -18.26 -5.61 -1.34
CA GLU A 24 -17.11 -6.47 -1.66
C GLU A 24 -16.74 -6.42 -3.15
N ASP A 25 -17.72 -6.28 -4.04
CA ASP A 25 -17.50 -6.22 -5.49
C ASP A 25 -16.91 -4.87 -5.95
N MET A 26 -16.80 -3.89 -5.06
CA MET A 26 -16.13 -2.62 -5.32
C MET A 26 -14.62 -2.82 -5.55
N TRP A 27 -14.00 -3.65 -4.73
CA TRP A 27 -12.55 -3.93 -4.76
C TRP A 27 -12.17 -4.64 -6.06
N LYS A 28 -11.24 -4.07 -6.83
CA LYS A 28 -10.88 -4.57 -8.17
C LYS A 28 -9.53 -5.26 -8.23
N TRP A 29 -8.63 -4.97 -7.29
CA TRP A 29 -7.26 -5.50 -7.31
C TRP A 29 -7.00 -6.56 -6.26
N THR A 30 -7.56 -6.38 -5.08
CA THR A 30 -7.26 -7.20 -3.92
C THR A 30 -8.41 -8.16 -3.64
N VAL A 31 -8.08 -9.40 -3.28
CA VAL A 31 -9.08 -10.33 -2.73
C VAL A 31 -9.42 -9.94 -1.30
N SER A 32 -10.60 -10.31 -0.81
CA SER A 32 -10.87 -10.19 0.62
C SER A 32 -9.89 -11.06 1.42
N PRO A 33 -9.48 -10.66 2.64
CA PRO A 33 -8.63 -11.50 3.48
C PRO A 33 -9.17 -12.92 3.70
N GLU A 34 -10.49 -13.10 3.72
CA GLU A 34 -11.17 -14.40 3.84
C GLU A 34 -11.00 -15.29 2.61
N ASN A 35 -10.69 -14.71 1.45
CA ASN A 35 -10.45 -15.40 0.18
C ASN A 35 -8.95 -15.47 -0.18
N ALA A 36 -8.06 -14.96 0.67
CA ALA A 36 -6.62 -15.05 0.47
C ALA A 36 -6.11 -16.50 0.67
N PRO A 37 -4.96 -16.87 0.08
CA PRO A 37 -4.37 -18.19 0.29
C PRO A 37 -4.09 -18.50 1.78
N ASP A 38 -4.41 -19.73 2.21
CA ASP A 38 -4.12 -20.22 3.58
C ASP A 38 -2.61 -20.34 3.88
N LYS A 39 -1.77 -20.36 2.84
CA LYS A 39 -0.32 -20.49 2.97
C LYS A 39 0.34 -19.13 2.78
N PRO A 40 1.23 -18.70 3.69
CA PRO A 40 1.95 -17.45 3.50
C PRO A 40 2.90 -17.54 2.32
N GLN A 41 3.03 -16.43 1.59
CA GLN A 41 4.08 -16.23 0.60
C GLN A 41 5.18 -15.34 1.20
N TYR A 42 6.42 -15.82 1.12
CA TYR A 42 7.62 -15.04 1.47
C TYR A 42 8.16 -14.37 0.22
N LEU A 43 8.73 -13.18 0.39
CA LEU A 43 9.29 -12.37 -0.69
C LEU A 43 10.51 -11.61 -0.16
N GLU A 44 11.61 -11.65 -0.90
CA GLU A 44 12.81 -10.88 -0.60
C GLU A 44 12.90 -9.66 -1.52
N LEU A 45 13.12 -8.48 -0.93
CA LEU A 45 13.26 -7.21 -1.65
C LEU A 45 14.72 -6.76 -1.58
N THR A 46 15.38 -6.63 -2.72
CA THR A 46 16.75 -6.09 -2.78
C THR A 46 16.72 -4.59 -2.94
N TYR A 47 17.41 -3.89 -2.04
CA TYR A 47 17.54 -2.43 -2.05
C TYR A 47 18.91 -1.99 -2.58
N ARG A 48 18.93 -0.85 -3.28
CA ARG A 48 20.14 -0.13 -3.68
C ARG A 48 19.88 1.36 -3.53
N ASN A 49 20.62 2.03 -2.64
CA ASN A 49 20.51 3.47 -2.39
C ASN A 49 19.08 3.97 -2.07
N GLY A 50 18.27 3.15 -1.37
CA GLY A 50 16.89 3.48 -0.99
C GLY A 50 15.82 2.93 -1.92
N ASP A 51 16.17 2.52 -3.14
CA ASP A 51 15.21 1.99 -4.11
C ASP A 51 15.23 0.46 -4.17
N ILE A 52 14.06 -0.16 -4.40
CA ILE A 52 13.94 -1.59 -4.68
C ILE A 52 14.36 -1.84 -6.13
N VAL A 53 15.36 -2.70 -6.32
CA VAL A 53 15.91 -3.04 -7.64
C VAL A 53 15.63 -4.47 -8.07
N ALA A 54 15.28 -5.36 -7.14
CA ALA A 54 14.97 -6.76 -7.43
C ALA A 54 13.97 -7.36 -6.42
N LEU A 55 13.25 -8.39 -6.88
CA LEU A 55 12.38 -9.24 -6.07
C LEU A 55 12.85 -10.69 -6.20
N ASP A 56 13.06 -11.39 -5.07
CA ASP A 56 13.60 -12.75 -5.03
C ASP A 56 14.87 -12.94 -5.89
N GLY A 57 15.75 -11.93 -5.86
CA GLY A 57 17.01 -11.91 -6.63
C GLY A 57 16.87 -11.60 -8.12
N VAL A 58 15.67 -11.36 -8.63
CA VAL A 58 15.43 -11.01 -10.05
C VAL A 58 15.33 -9.50 -10.22
N GLU A 59 16.30 -8.90 -10.91
CA GLU A 59 16.30 -7.46 -11.21
C GLU A 59 15.11 -7.05 -12.08
N MET A 60 14.50 -5.91 -11.76
CA MET A 60 13.30 -5.40 -12.40
C MET A 60 13.33 -3.88 -12.52
N THR A 61 12.61 -3.32 -13.50
CA THR A 61 12.39 -1.87 -13.54
C THR A 61 11.45 -1.43 -12.42
N PRO A 62 11.46 -0.16 -11.99
CA PRO A 62 10.59 0.32 -10.91
C PRO A 62 9.09 0.03 -11.13
N ALA A 63 8.61 0.21 -12.37
CA ALA A 63 7.23 -0.09 -12.72
C ALA A 63 6.92 -1.60 -12.60
N THR A 64 7.84 -2.45 -13.03
CA THR A 64 7.68 -3.91 -12.93
C THR A 64 7.73 -4.39 -11.48
N VAL A 65 8.56 -3.78 -10.63
CA VAL A 65 8.56 -4.04 -9.18
C VAL A 65 7.17 -3.75 -8.60
N LEU A 66 6.65 -2.54 -8.80
CA LEU A 66 5.35 -2.15 -8.24
C LEU A 66 4.20 -3.00 -8.78
N ALA A 67 4.18 -3.29 -10.09
CA ALA A 67 3.20 -4.17 -10.70
C ALA A 67 3.24 -5.59 -10.11
N THR A 68 4.45 -6.13 -9.87
CA THR A 68 4.63 -7.46 -9.30
C THR A 68 4.18 -7.51 -7.84
N LEU A 69 4.54 -6.49 -7.05
CA LEU A 69 4.08 -6.35 -5.66
C LEU A 69 2.57 -6.17 -5.58
N ASN A 70 1.95 -5.41 -6.50
CA ASN A 70 0.49 -5.30 -6.55
C ASN A 70 -0.18 -6.64 -6.79
N ARG A 71 0.33 -7.44 -7.73
CA ARG A 71 -0.20 -8.78 -8.02
C ARG A 71 -0.09 -9.70 -6.80
N ILE A 72 1.08 -9.73 -6.15
CA ILE A 72 1.34 -10.61 -5.00
C ILE A 72 0.51 -10.15 -3.79
N GLY A 73 0.59 -8.86 -3.45
CA GLY A 73 -0.15 -8.29 -2.32
C GLY A 73 -1.66 -8.34 -2.51
N GLY A 74 -2.14 -8.09 -3.72
CA GLY A 74 -3.56 -8.17 -4.05
C GLY A 74 -4.11 -9.58 -3.91
N ALA A 75 -3.36 -10.61 -4.31
CA ALA A 75 -3.73 -12.01 -4.09
C ALA A 75 -3.79 -12.40 -2.61
N HIS A 76 -3.19 -11.62 -1.70
CA HIS A 76 -3.19 -11.86 -0.25
C HIS A 76 -4.02 -10.83 0.55
N GLY A 77 -4.87 -10.05 -0.12
CA GLY A 77 -5.73 -9.05 0.52
C GLY A 77 -4.99 -7.91 1.22
N ILE A 78 -3.75 -7.61 0.81
CA ILE A 78 -2.93 -6.57 1.42
C ILE A 78 -3.33 -5.19 0.90
N GLY A 79 -3.43 -4.21 1.80
CA GLY A 79 -3.45 -2.79 1.43
C GLY A 79 -4.82 -2.22 1.12
N ARG A 80 -5.91 -2.83 1.61
CA ARG A 80 -7.22 -2.18 1.70
C ARG A 80 -7.23 -1.18 2.86
N LEU A 81 -7.76 0.02 2.63
CA LEU A 81 -7.95 1.07 3.63
C LEU A 81 -9.32 1.71 3.45
N ASP A 82 -10.06 1.93 4.53
CA ASP A 82 -11.35 2.65 4.56
C ASP A 82 -11.27 3.73 5.63
N ILE A 83 -11.31 5.00 5.21
CA ILE A 83 -11.08 6.14 6.10
C ILE A 83 -11.99 7.31 5.75
N VAL A 84 -12.22 8.17 6.75
CA VAL A 84 -12.74 9.53 6.55
C VAL A 84 -11.57 10.50 6.61
N GLU A 85 -11.22 11.08 5.47
CA GLU A 85 -10.10 12.01 5.33
C GLU A 85 -10.55 13.48 5.30
N ASN A 86 -9.61 14.40 5.55
CA ASN A 86 -9.86 15.84 5.42
C ASN A 86 -9.36 16.29 4.05
N ARG A 87 -10.26 16.76 3.19
CA ARG A 87 -9.88 17.35 1.91
C ARG A 87 -9.30 18.74 2.12
N TYR A 88 -8.35 19.10 1.25
CA TYR A 88 -7.74 20.42 1.26
C TYR A 88 -8.75 21.57 1.18
N VAL A 89 -9.86 21.37 0.45
CA VAL A 89 -10.92 22.38 0.29
C VAL A 89 -11.88 22.48 1.49
N GLY A 90 -11.60 21.79 2.59
CA GLY A 90 -12.20 22.05 3.91
C GLY A 90 -13.29 21.09 4.37
N MET A 91 -13.73 20.14 3.53
CA MET A 91 -14.70 19.12 3.95
C MET A 91 -14.04 17.78 4.30
N LYS A 92 -14.77 16.95 5.05
CA LYS A 92 -14.45 15.54 5.18
C LYS A 92 -14.99 14.76 3.99
N SER A 93 -14.33 13.67 3.63
CA SER A 93 -14.78 12.74 2.60
C SER A 93 -14.37 11.33 3.01
N ARG A 94 -15.26 10.36 2.81
CA ARG A 94 -14.92 8.95 3.02
C ARG A 94 -14.34 8.38 1.74
N GLY A 95 -13.15 7.79 1.84
CA GLY A 95 -12.46 7.14 0.75
C GLY A 95 -12.05 5.73 1.12
N CYS A 96 -12.20 4.83 0.16
CA CYS A 96 -11.68 3.46 0.22
C CYS A 96 -10.54 3.33 -0.79
N TYR A 97 -9.44 2.66 -0.42
CA TYR A 97 -8.22 2.58 -1.22
C TYR A 97 -7.66 1.16 -1.27
N GLU A 98 -7.18 0.74 -2.44
CA GLU A 98 -6.40 -0.47 -2.64
C GLU A 98 -4.96 -0.10 -3.02
N THR A 99 -4.02 -0.30 -2.10
CA THR A 99 -2.58 0.01 -2.32
C THR A 99 -1.70 -1.20 -1.95
N PRO A 100 -1.85 -2.37 -2.60
CA PRO A 100 -1.15 -3.59 -2.21
C PRO A 100 0.37 -3.45 -2.27
N GLY A 101 0.90 -3.05 -3.42
CA GLY A 101 2.35 -2.93 -3.61
C GLY A 101 2.96 -1.82 -2.75
N GLY A 102 2.33 -0.64 -2.70
CA GLY A 102 2.78 0.45 -1.85
C GLY A 102 2.80 0.10 -0.36
N THR A 103 1.83 -0.68 0.11
CA THR A 103 1.78 -1.17 1.50
C THR A 103 2.97 -2.08 1.82
N ILE A 104 3.31 -3.00 0.92
CA ILE A 104 4.49 -3.87 1.05
C ILE A 104 5.77 -3.03 1.03
N MET A 105 5.89 -2.10 0.06
CA MET A 105 7.07 -1.24 -0.09
C MET A 105 7.34 -0.40 1.16
N LEU A 106 6.30 0.17 1.78
CA LEU A 106 6.46 0.97 3.00
C LEU A 106 7.03 0.13 4.14
N ARG A 107 6.51 -1.09 4.35
CA ARG A 107 7.02 -2.00 5.40
C ARG A 107 8.45 -2.45 5.11
N ALA A 108 8.76 -2.79 3.86
CA ALA A 108 10.11 -3.19 3.45
C ALA A 108 11.13 -2.05 3.58
N HIS A 109 10.73 -0.82 3.23
CA HIS A 109 11.60 0.35 3.35
C HIS A 109 11.94 0.63 4.83
N ARG A 110 10.95 0.51 5.73
CA ARG A 110 11.20 0.61 7.18
C ARG A 110 12.11 -0.49 7.70
N ALA A 111 12.01 -1.71 7.15
CA ALA A 111 12.87 -2.82 7.54
C ALA A 111 14.35 -2.55 7.17
N ILE A 112 14.64 -2.10 5.95
CA ILE A 112 16.02 -1.79 5.54
C ILE A 112 16.57 -0.57 6.28
N GLU A 113 15.74 0.46 6.52
CA GLU A 113 16.13 1.63 7.31
C GLU A 113 16.58 1.25 8.72
N SER A 114 15.93 0.27 9.34
CA SER A 114 16.23 -0.15 10.71
C SER A 114 17.66 -0.67 10.94
N ILE A 115 18.36 -1.06 9.86
CA ILE A 115 19.74 -1.55 9.93
C ILE A 115 20.74 -0.65 9.18
N THR A 116 20.27 0.39 8.50
CA THR A 116 21.12 1.27 7.66
C THR A 116 21.14 2.73 8.11
N LEU A 117 20.14 3.18 8.88
CA LEU A 117 20.10 4.54 9.42
C LEU A 117 20.63 4.59 10.85
N ASP A 118 21.38 5.66 11.14
CA ASP A 118 21.65 6.06 12.51
C ASP A 118 20.33 6.45 13.23
N ARG A 119 20.29 6.25 14.55
CA ARG A 119 19.12 6.54 15.38
C ARG A 119 18.62 7.97 15.22
N GLU A 120 19.49 8.96 15.28
CA GLU A 120 19.09 10.37 15.21
C GLU A 120 18.60 10.74 13.81
N VAL A 121 19.20 10.15 12.78
CA VAL A 121 18.74 10.31 11.38
C VAL A 121 17.35 9.71 11.20
N ALA A 122 17.08 8.53 11.76
CA ALA A 122 15.77 7.89 11.69
C ALA A 122 14.68 8.72 12.40
N HIS A 123 14.95 9.22 13.61
CA HIS A 123 14.02 10.10 14.33
C HIS A 123 13.77 11.41 13.56
N LEU A 124 14.83 12.05 13.06
CA LEU A 124 14.69 13.29 12.29
C LEU A 124 13.86 13.07 11.02
N LYS A 125 14.09 11.96 10.31
CA LYS A 125 13.30 11.59 9.14
C LYS A 125 11.81 11.47 9.50
N ASP A 126 11.49 10.81 10.61
CA ASP A 126 10.11 10.62 11.04
C ASP A 126 9.45 11.92 11.53
N GLU A 127 10.21 12.85 12.13
CA GLU A 127 9.70 14.17 12.52
C GLU A 127 9.35 15.05 11.31
N LEU A 128 10.04 14.86 10.18
CA LEU A 128 9.76 15.55 8.93
C LEU A 128 8.59 14.92 8.16
N MET A 129 8.28 13.66 8.43
CA MET A 129 7.07 13.01 7.91
C MET A 129 5.84 13.51 8.69
N PRO A 130 4.69 13.71 8.01
CA PRO A 130 3.45 14.08 8.71
C PRO A 130 3.12 13.07 9.82
N LYS A 131 2.74 13.60 11.00
CA LYS A 131 2.35 12.83 12.18
C LYS A 131 0.96 12.22 12.05
#